data_AF-A0A4D5REZ9-F1
#
_entry.id   AF-A0A4D5REZ9-F1
#
_cell.length_a   1.000
_cell.length_b   1.000
_cell.length_c   1.000
_cell.angle_alpha   90.00
_cell.angle_beta   90.00
_cell.angle_gamma   90.00
#
_symmetry.space_group_name_H-M   'P 1'
#
loop_
_entity.id
_entity.type
_entity.pdbx_description
1 polymer ?
#
loop_
_entity_poly.entity_id
_entity_poly.type
_entity_poly.pdbx_seq_one_letter_code
_entity_poly.pdbx_strand_id
1 'polypeptide(L)'
;RVSRPPRTVSLTNGDVPHVPLKPQVRSQERKCPSWSRYCTHETQAAIMPDKRSACTWALGKPATESPHRHSTRGPKAKIFPDILAHVGDTPMVRINKINKEYGVECELLAKCEFFNPGGSIKDRIGLRMVQEAERDGILRPGSVIIEPTSGNTGIGLAMAAAIRGYRCIIVLPEKMSREKVDVLRALGAEIVRTPTSARYDSPESHLSVAFRLCKEIPGGVILDQYRTPGNPLAHYYTTAEETLEQCGANVGMVVMSAATGGTITNVPRKIKEKLPDCKIIGVHRQESILAVGADKAYDNRVTMYHYLCFVLLFIPTVRERELVDDFGSCPTNSSISCLVVVYSYSTADMLCSA
;
A
#
# COMPACT_ATOMS: atom_id res chain seq x y z
N ARG A 1 57.30 -10.16 -24.82
CA ARG A 1 55.82 -10.24 -24.65
C ARG A 1 55.39 -9.00 -23.88
N VAL A 2 54.93 -7.97 -24.60
CA VAL A 2 54.55 -6.67 -24.04
C VAL A 2 53.02 -6.56 -24.04
N SER A 3 52.48 -6.24 -22.88
CA SER A 3 51.07 -6.09 -22.53
C SER A 3 50.40 -4.90 -23.22
N ARG A 4 49.22 -5.11 -23.82
CA ARG A 4 48.31 -4.06 -24.30
C ARG A 4 47.28 -3.70 -23.21
N PRO A 5 46.82 -2.43 -23.11
CA PRO A 5 45.83 -2.00 -22.12
C PRO A 5 44.39 -2.36 -22.53
N PRO A 6 43.42 -2.35 -21.60
CA PRO A 6 42.04 -2.74 -21.86
C PRO A 6 41.27 -1.64 -22.60
N ARG A 7 40.43 -2.07 -23.56
CA ARG A 7 39.55 -1.21 -24.36
C ARG A 7 38.38 -0.67 -23.54
N THR A 8 38.16 0.64 -23.62
CA THR A 8 36.90 1.32 -23.31
C THR A 8 35.79 0.85 -24.26
N VAL A 9 34.66 0.40 -23.71
CA VAL A 9 33.43 0.13 -24.45
C VAL A 9 32.46 1.28 -24.18
N SER A 10 32.21 2.09 -25.20
CA SER A 10 31.17 3.12 -25.22
C SER A 10 29.80 2.45 -25.40
N LEU A 11 28.88 2.62 -24.46
CA LEU A 11 27.48 2.25 -24.63
C LEU A 11 26.76 3.39 -25.36
N THR A 12 26.48 3.20 -26.64
CA THR A 12 25.58 4.07 -27.42
C THR A 12 24.13 3.77 -27.05
N ASN A 13 23.34 4.83 -26.82
CA ASN A 13 21.89 4.77 -26.61
C ASN A 13 21.22 4.02 -27.77
N GLY A 14 20.68 2.83 -27.49
CA GLY A 14 19.81 2.11 -28.41
C GLY A 14 18.36 2.48 -28.16
N ASP A 15 17.72 3.02 -29.19
CA ASP A 15 16.30 3.36 -29.22
C ASP A 15 15.43 2.15 -28.85
N VAL A 16 14.60 2.29 -27.81
CA VAL A 16 13.61 1.30 -27.40
C VAL A 16 12.34 1.52 -28.24
N PRO A 17 11.84 0.51 -28.97
CA PRO A 17 10.65 0.69 -29.80
C PRO A 17 9.40 0.90 -28.95
N HIS A 18 8.71 2.02 -29.20
CA HIS A 18 7.41 2.35 -28.64
C HIS A 18 6.34 1.42 -29.25
N VAL A 19 5.76 0.52 -28.45
CA VAL A 19 4.62 -0.31 -28.88
C VAL A 19 3.34 0.30 -28.29
N PRO A 20 2.47 0.92 -29.10
CA PRO A 20 1.21 1.46 -28.60
C PRO A 20 0.23 0.31 -28.29
N LEU A 21 -0.21 0.23 -27.04
CA LEU A 21 -1.27 -0.69 -26.61
C LEU A 21 -2.61 -0.26 -27.25
N LYS A 22 -3.12 -1.06 -28.19
CA LYS A 22 -4.47 -0.84 -28.76
C LYS A 22 -5.54 -1.10 -27.69
N PRO A 23 -6.52 -0.19 -27.50
CA PRO A 23 -7.60 -0.42 -26.56
C PRO A 23 -8.58 -1.45 -27.11
N GLN A 24 -8.68 -2.62 -26.47
CA GLN A 24 -9.82 -3.51 -26.67
C GLN A 24 -11.04 -2.93 -25.92
N VAL A 25 -11.95 -2.31 -26.67
CA VAL A 25 -13.24 -1.83 -26.18
C VAL A 25 -14.22 -3.00 -26.19
N ARG A 26 -14.59 -3.50 -25.00
CA ARG A 26 -15.87 -4.18 -24.78
C ARG A 26 -16.77 -3.23 -23.99
N SER A 27 -17.85 -2.80 -24.63
CA SER A 27 -18.84 -1.82 -24.17
C SER A 27 -19.87 -2.45 -23.23
N GLN A 28 -19.44 -2.83 -22.04
CA GLN A 28 -20.37 -2.91 -20.90
C GLN A 28 -20.13 -1.66 -20.05
N GLU A 29 -21.20 -0.92 -19.74
CA GLU A 29 -21.19 0.15 -18.75
C GLU A 29 -20.57 -0.39 -17.45
N ARG A 30 -19.30 -0.08 -17.23
CA ARG A 30 -18.63 -0.43 -15.98
C ARG A 30 -19.31 0.42 -14.90
N LYS A 31 -19.94 -0.22 -13.92
CA LYS A 31 -20.34 0.45 -12.68
C LYS A 31 -19.18 0.30 -11.70
N CYS A 32 -18.75 1.42 -11.13
CA CYS A 32 -17.74 1.39 -10.08
C CYS A 32 -18.27 0.50 -8.94
N PRO A 33 -17.48 -0.48 -8.48
CA PRO A 33 -17.98 -1.42 -7.49
C PRO A 33 -18.26 -0.65 -6.19
N SER A 34 -19.54 -0.50 -5.87
CA SER A 34 -19.96 -0.26 -4.49
C SER A 34 -19.48 -1.48 -3.70
N TRP A 35 -18.51 -1.28 -2.79
CA TRP A 35 -17.92 -2.27 -1.87
C TRP A 35 -17.90 -3.72 -2.38
N SER A 36 -16.71 -4.20 -2.75
CA SER A 36 -16.48 -5.61 -3.06
C SER A 36 -17.15 -6.49 -2.01
N ARG A 37 -18.01 -7.43 -2.43
CA ARG A 37 -18.59 -8.47 -1.55
C ARG A 37 -17.44 -9.09 -0.76
N TYR A 38 -17.37 -8.77 0.53
CA TYR A 38 -16.34 -9.30 1.42
C TYR A 38 -16.36 -10.83 1.34
N CYS A 39 -15.19 -11.45 1.42
CA CYS A 39 -15.13 -12.90 1.59
C CYS A 39 -15.47 -13.18 3.06
N THR A 40 -16.67 -13.71 3.28
CA THR A 40 -17.17 -14.09 4.60
C THR A 40 -17.35 -15.60 4.66
N HIS A 41 -17.49 -16.13 5.87
CA HIS A 41 -17.81 -17.53 6.10
C HIS A 41 -19.07 -17.97 5.32
N GLU A 42 -20.09 -17.12 5.28
CA GLU A 42 -21.38 -17.40 4.63
C GLU A 42 -21.29 -17.26 3.11
N THR A 43 -20.62 -16.22 2.62
CA THR A 43 -20.56 -15.93 1.17
C THR A 43 -19.53 -16.80 0.45
N GLN A 44 -18.44 -17.17 1.14
CA GLN A 44 -17.28 -17.88 0.59
C GLN A 44 -16.78 -17.28 -0.74
N ALA A 45 -16.96 -15.96 -0.89
CA ALA A 45 -16.69 -15.23 -2.12
C ALA A 45 -15.20 -14.90 -2.22
N ALA A 46 -14.35 -15.93 -2.20
CA ALA A 46 -12.92 -15.80 -2.42
C ALA A 46 -12.67 -15.31 -3.84
N ILE A 47 -11.97 -14.19 -3.98
CA ILE A 47 -11.61 -13.64 -5.29
C ILE A 47 -10.12 -13.31 -5.27
N MET A 48 -9.42 -13.74 -6.31
CA MET A 48 -7.99 -13.46 -6.45
C MET A 48 -7.71 -11.94 -6.48
N PRO A 49 -6.57 -11.51 -5.92
CA PRO A 49 -6.28 -10.09 -5.68
C PRO A 49 -5.83 -9.34 -6.94
N ASP A 50 -5.68 -10.02 -8.07
CA ASP A 50 -5.12 -9.53 -9.34
C ASP A 50 -6.18 -9.15 -10.38
N LYS A 51 -7.47 -9.29 -10.05
CA LYS A 51 -8.56 -8.87 -10.94
C LYS A 51 -8.43 -7.38 -11.25
N ARG A 52 -8.61 -7.00 -12.52
CA ARG A 52 -8.62 -5.59 -12.93
C ARG A 52 -9.71 -4.80 -12.17
N SER A 53 -9.35 -3.58 -11.72
CA SER A 53 -10.29 -2.63 -11.12
C SER A 53 -11.48 -2.35 -12.04
N ALA A 54 -12.68 -2.31 -11.46
CA ALA A 54 -13.90 -1.87 -12.11
C ALA A 54 -14.24 -0.40 -11.77
N CYS A 55 -13.35 0.32 -11.07
CA CYS A 55 -13.54 1.73 -10.74
C CYS A 55 -13.73 2.58 -12.01
N THR A 56 -14.61 3.58 -11.94
CA THR A 56 -14.94 4.50 -13.04
C THR A 56 -14.55 5.94 -12.74
N TRP A 57 -13.77 6.14 -11.67
CA TRP A 57 -13.17 7.42 -11.36
C TRP A 57 -12.36 7.90 -12.56
N ALA A 58 -12.44 9.19 -12.84
CA ALA A 58 -11.62 9.86 -13.83
C ALA A 58 -11.39 11.30 -13.35
N LEU A 59 -10.23 11.86 -13.68
CA LEU A 59 -9.92 13.25 -13.36
C LEU A 59 -10.97 14.17 -14.00
N GLY A 60 -11.47 15.14 -13.22
CA GLY A 60 -12.50 16.08 -13.65
C GLY A 60 -13.94 15.62 -13.44
N LYS A 61 -14.18 14.35 -13.08
CA LYS A 61 -15.54 13.93 -12.68
C LYS A 61 -15.93 14.56 -11.33
N PRO A 62 -17.17 15.05 -11.18
CA PRO A 62 -17.68 15.54 -9.91
C PRO A 62 -17.58 14.49 -8.80
N ALA A 63 -17.21 14.92 -7.59
CA ALA A 63 -17.19 14.04 -6.42
C ALA A 63 -18.56 13.42 -6.12
N THR A 64 -19.66 14.11 -6.48
CA THR A 64 -21.05 13.65 -6.33
C THR A 64 -21.39 12.43 -7.19
N GLU A 65 -20.60 12.12 -8.22
CA GLU A 65 -20.76 10.90 -9.02
C GLU A 65 -20.08 9.68 -8.36
N SER A 66 -19.30 9.87 -7.30
CA SER A 66 -18.65 8.76 -6.60
C SER A 66 -19.69 7.93 -5.85
N PRO A 67 -19.75 6.60 -6.05
CA PRO A 67 -20.63 5.74 -5.27
C PRO A 67 -20.05 5.39 -3.88
N HIS A 68 -18.89 5.94 -3.54
CA HIS A 68 -18.17 5.60 -2.31
C HIS A 68 -18.53 6.54 -1.16
N ARG A 69 -18.48 6.03 0.07
CA ARG A 69 -18.69 6.86 1.26
C ARG A 69 -17.59 7.91 1.37
N HIS A 70 -17.98 9.18 1.28
CA HIS A 70 -17.08 10.29 1.49
C HIS A 70 -16.75 10.44 2.97
N SER A 71 -15.53 10.90 3.25
CA SER A 71 -15.11 11.25 4.60
C SER A 71 -14.41 12.60 4.53
N THR A 72 -14.74 13.49 5.46
CA THR A 72 -14.04 14.76 5.64
C THR A 72 -13.20 14.68 6.91
N ARG A 73 -12.05 15.34 6.92
CA ARG A 73 -11.28 15.52 8.15
C ARG A 73 -12.01 16.53 9.05
N GLY A 74 -12.11 16.21 10.33
CA GLY A 74 -12.63 17.09 11.38
C GLY A 74 -11.51 17.50 12.34
N PRO A 75 -11.76 18.45 13.24
CA PRO A 75 -10.79 18.83 14.25
C PRO A 75 -10.49 17.65 15.19
N LYS A 76 -9.21 17.49 15.57
CA LYS A 76 -8.82 16.47 16.56
C LYS A 76 -9.46 16.79 17.92
N ALA A 77 -10.02 15.75 18.55
CA ALA A 77 -10.52 15.85 19.91
C ALA A 77 -9.37 16.17 20.88
N LYS A 78 -9.65 16.98 21.92
CA LYS A 78 -8.66 17.27 22.97
C LYS A 78 -8.35 16.04 23.82
N ILE A 79 -9.36 15.21 24.06
CA ILE A 79 -9.26 13.92 24.73
C ILE A 79 -9.79 12.89 23.73
N PHE A 80 -8.95 11.93 23.35
CA PHE A 80 -9.36 10.89 22.42
C PHE A 80 -10.24 9.85 23.12
N PRO A 81 -11.32 9.37 22.46
CA PRO A 81 -12.19 8.33 23.04
C PRO A 81 -11.48 6.97 23.12
N ASP A 82 -10.60 6.70 22.16
CA ASP A 82 -9.72 5.53 22.10
C ASP A 82 -8.49 5.86 21.25
N ILE A 83 -7.52 4.96 21.20
CA ILE A 83 -6.27 5.19 20.46
C ILE A 83 -6.48 5.18 18.93
N LEU A 84 -7.59 4.62 18.41
CA LEU A 84 -7.88 4.65 16.97
C LEU A 84 -8.16 6.07 16.48
N ALA A 85 -8.69 6.95 17.35
CA ALA A 85 -8.85 8.36 17.05
C ALA A 85 -7.51 9.12 16.87
N HIS A 86 -6.37 8.51 17.22
CA HIS A 86 -5.05 9.06 16.95
C HIS A 86 -4.48 8.66 15.57
N VAL A 87 -5.14 7.75 14.84
CA VAL A 87 -4.74 7.40 13.47
C VAL A 87 -4.95 8.60 12.54
N GLY A 88 -3.90 8.99 11.83
CA GLY A 88 -3.89 10.16 10.96
C GLY A 88 -3.44 11.46 11.62
N ASP A 89 -3.50 12.54 10.86
CA ASP A 89 -2.84 13.82 11.13
C ASP A 89 -1.37 13.63 11.54
N THR A 90 -0.66 12.85 10.72
CA THR A 90 0.76 12.54 10.91
C THR A 90 1.62 13.76 10.58
N PRO A 91 2.78 13.93 11.22
CA PRO A 91 3.59 15.12 11.02
C PRO A 91 4.19 15.18 9.61
N MET A 92 4.31 16.40 9.10
CA MET A 92 5.11 16.75 7.94
C MET A 92 6.41 17.39 8.43
N VAL A 93 7.55 16.77 8.15
CA VAL A 93 8.86 17.17 8.70
C VAL A 93 9.80 17.56 7.56
N ARG A 94 10.44 18.73 7.68
CA ARG A 94 11.45 19.18 6.72
C ARG A 94 12.73 18.35 6.83
N ILE A 95 13.25 17.92 5.68
CA ILE A 95 14.56 17.25 5.58
C ILE A 95 15.65 18.29 5.31
N ASN A 96 16.59 18.44 6.25
CA ASN A 96 17.58 19.51 6.21
C ASN A 96 18.97 19.08 5.69
N LYS A 97 19.45 17.88 6.07
CA LYS A 97 20.83 17.44 5.80
C LYS A 97 20.97 16.78 4.42
N ILE A 98 20.07 15.86 4.07
CA ILE A 98 20.08 15.12 2.79
C ILE A 98 20.02 16.08 1.59
N ASN A 99 19.25 17.17 1.69
CA ASN A 99 19.18 18.17 0.63
C ASN A 99 20.56 18.78 0.32
N LYS A 100 21.34 19.08 1.36
CA LYS A 100 22.68 19.64 1.20
C LYS A 100 23.67 18.63 0.64
N GLU A 101 23.57 17.37 1.07
CA GLU A 101 24.47 16.30 0.64
C GLU A 101 24.31 15.96 -0.84
N TYR A 102 23.07 15.93 -1.34
CA TYR A 102 22.77 15.55 -2.73
C TYR A 102 22.52 16.75 -3.66
N GLY A 103 22.75 17.98 -3.19
CA GLY A 103 22.54 19.19 -4.00
C GLY A 103 21.08 19.40 -4.42
N VAL A 104 20.13 18.99 -3.59
CA VAL A 104 18.69 19.18 -3.84
C VAL A 104 18.33 20.62 -3.49
N GLU A 105 18.00 21.42 -4.50
CA GLU A 105 17.68 22.85 -4.34
C GLU A 105 16.24 23.10 -3.85
N CYS A 106 15.33 22.14 -4.02
CA CYS A 106 13.94 22.27 -3.59
C CYS A 106 13.76 21.94 -2.10
N GLU A 107 12.66 22.41 -1.51
CA GLU A 107 12.26 21.98 -0.16
C GLU A 107 11.86 20.50 -0.19
N LEU A 108 12.47 19.70 0.68
CA LEU A 108 12.15 18.28 0.84
C LEU A 108 11.43 18.07 2.15
N LEU A 109 10.25 17.46 2.08
CA LEU A 109 9.39 17.17 3.23
C LEU A 109 9.14 15.68 3.34
N ALA A 110 9.06 15.17 4.57
CA ALA A 110 8.73 13.80 4.89
C ALA A 110 7.38 13.73 5.61
N LYS A 111 6.45 12.93 5.07
CA LYS A 111 5.19 12.58 5.72
C LYS A 111 5.41 11.37 6.63
N CYS A 112 5.50 11.61 7.94
CA CYS A 112 5.98 10.61 8.90
C CYS A 112 4.85 9.69 9.39
N GLU A 113 4.44 8.75 8.53
CA GLU A 113 3.37 7.79 8.82
C GLU A 113 3.68 6.76 9.92
N PHE A 114 4.92 6.71 10.40
CA PHE A 114 5.32 5.87 11.54
C PHE A 114 4.85 6.45 12.89
N PHE A 115 4.30 7.67 12.92
CA PHE A 115 3.65 8.25 14.11
C PHE A 115 2.20 7.81 14.31
N ASN A 116 1.61 7.06 13.37
CA ASN A 116 0.34 6.40 13.67
C ASN A 116 0.54 5.42 14.85
N PRO A 117 -0.49 5.15 15.67
CA PRO A 117 -0.34 4.43 16.94
C PRO A 117 0.11 2.97 16.83
N GLY A 118 -0.18 2.29 15.71
CA GLY A 118 0.35 0.98 15.36
C GLY A 118 1.71 1.04 14.62
N GLY A 119 2.27 2.25 14.47
CA GLY A 119 3.60 2.50 13.94
C GLY A 119 3.69 2.54 12.42
N SER A 120 2.58 2.62 11.68
CA SER A 120 2.64 2.60 10.22
C SER A 120 1.47 3.26 9.48
N ILE A 121 1.70 3.54 8.20
CA ILE A 121 0.65 4.00 7.26
C ILE A 121 -0.55 3.03 7.16
N LYS A 122 -0.36 1.75 7.52
CA LYS A 122 -1.41 0.73 7.38
C LYS A 122 -2.49 0.83 8.46
N ASP A 123 -2.24 1.57 9.53
CA ASP A 123 -3.23 1.83 10.56
C ASP A 123 -4.45 2.57 9.97
N ARG A 124 -4.20 3.47 9.01
CA ARG A 124 -5.26 4.17 8.26
C ARG A 124 -6.20 3.22 7.55
N ILE A 125 -5.63 2.23 6.85
CA ILE A 125 -6.44 1.29 6.07
C ILE A 125 -7.09 0.26 7.00
N GLY A 126 -6.40 -0.17 8.06
CA GLY A 126 -6.97 -1.07 9.08
C GLY A 126 -8.22 -0.45 9.70
N LEU A 127 -8.11 0.79 10.18
CA LEU A 127 -9.24 1.54 10.73
C LEU A 127 -10.36 1.73 9.71
N ARG A 128 -10.04 2.19 8.49
CA ARG A 128 -11.06 2.46 7.47
C ARG A 128 -11.79 1.19 7.04
N MET A 129 -11.09 0.08 6.84
CA MET A 129 -11.69 -1.19 6.43
C MET A 129 -12.64 -1.74 7.51
N VAL A 130 -12.27 -1.65 8.79
CA VAL A 130 -13.12 -2.06 9.91
C VAL A 130 -14.37 -1.18 9.98
N GLN A 131 -14.22 0.15 9.96
CA GLN A 131 -15.35 1.09 10.01
C GLN A 131 -16.35 0.89 8.88
N GLU A 132 -15.89 0.63 7.66
CA GLU A 132 -16.77 0.40 6.51
C GLU A 132 -17.48 -0.95 6.64
N ALA A 133 -16.77 -2.00 7.04
CA ALA A 133 -17.38 -3.31 7.25
C ALA A 133 -18.39 -3.32 8.42
N GLU A 134 -18.15 -2.55 9.48
CA GLU A 134 -19.13 -2.30 10.56
C GLU A 134 -20.38 -1.60 10.02
N ARG A 135 -20.20 -0.53 9.23
CA ARG A 135 -21.28 0.25 8.63
C ARG A 135 -22.08 -0.50 7.57
N ASP A 136 -21.47 -1.48 6.91
CA ASP A 136 -22.13 -2.39 5.98
C ASP A 136 -22.82 -3.56 6.70
N GLY A 137 -22.65 -3.67 8.03
CA GLY A 137 -23.18 -4.78 8.83
C GLY A 137 -22.52 -6.12 8.50
N ILE A 138 -21.31 -6.10 7.96
CA ILE A 138 -20.49 -7.29 7.68
C ILE A 138 -19.73 -7.70 8.93
N LEU A 139 -19.10 -6.74 9.61
CA LEU A 139 -18.56 -6.97 10.95
C LEU A 139 -19.66 -6.73 11.99
N ARG A 140 -19.87 -7.74 12.83
CA ARG A 140 -20.88 -7.75 13.90
C ARG A 140 -20.24 -8.32 15.17
N PRO A 141 -20.82 -8.11 16.37
CA PRO A 141 -20.34 -8.79 17.57
C PRO A 141 -20.21 -10.30 17.34
N GLY A 142 -19.03 -10.86 17.64
CA GLY A 142 -18.69 -12.25 17.37
C GLY A 142 -18.00 -12.53 16.02
N SER A 143 -17.86 -11.54 15.13
CA SER A 143 -17.07 -11.68 13.90
C SER A 143 -15.60 -11.95 14.18
N VAL A 144 -14.96 -12.67 13.25
CA VAL A 144 -13.53 -13.00 13.26
C VAL A 144 -12.86 -12.36 12.05
N ILE A 145 -11.98 -11.39 12.27
CA ILE A 145 -11.20 -10.76 11.19
C ILE A 145 -10.06 -11.69 10.81
N ILE A 146 -9.97 -12.07 9.54
CA ILE A 146 -8.92 -12.92 8.98
C ILE A 146 -8.24 -12.15 7.85
N GLU A 147 -6.96 -11.84 7.95
CA GLU A 147 -6.29 -11.04 6.93
C GLU A 147 -4.96 -11.67 6.45
N PRO A 148 -4.79 -11.89 5.13
CA PRO A 148 -3.50 -12.22 4.54
C PRO A 148 -2.65 -10.96 4.38
N THR A 149 -1.48 -10.92 5.03
CA THR A 149 -0.66 -9.69 5.05
C THR A 149 0.83 -9.91 5.28
N SER A 150 1.63 -8.93 4.83
CA SER A 150 3.07 -8.81 5.11
C SER A 150 3.40 -8.13 6.44
N GLY A 151 2.37 -7.82 7.24
CA GLY A 151 2.48 -7.57 8.68
C GLY A 151 1.87 -6.26 9.14
N ASN A 152 2.18 -5.12 8.51
CA ASN A 152 1.74 -3.82 9.03
C ASN A 152 0.21 -3.63 8.96
N THR A 153 -0.44 -4.15 7.90
CA THR A 153 -1.91 -4.19 7.85
C THR A 153 -2.46 -5.09 8.94
N GLY A 154 -1.78 -6.19 9.25
CA GLY A 154 -2.13 -7.06 10.37
C GLY A 154 -2.07 -6.34 11.72
N ILE A 155 -1.04 -5.53 11.96
CA ILE A 155 -0.91 -4.74 13.20
C ILE A 155 -2.06 -3.72 13.30
N GLY A 156 -2.32 -2.95 12.23
CA GLY A 156 -3.41 -1.99 12.22
C GLY A 156 -4.79 -2.63 12.44
N LEU A 157 -5.02 -3.82 11.86
CA LEU A 157 -6.25 -4.59 12.06
C LEU A 157 -6.33 -5.22 13.46
N ALA A 158 -5.24 -5.77 13.99
CA ALA A 158 -5.20 -6.33 15.33
C ALA A 158 -5.48 -5.26 16.39
N MET A 159 -4.91 -4.06 16.24
CA MET A 159 -5.20 -2.92 17.11
C MET A 159 -6.69 -2.53 17.05
N ALA A 160 -7.27 -2.41 15.85
CA ALA A 160 -8.69 -2.12 15.70
C ALA A 160 -9.58 -3.23 16.27
N ALA A 161 -9.23 -4.50 16.04
CA ALA A 161 -9.95 -5.66 16.53
C ALA A 161 -9.95 -5.73 18.07
N ALA A 162 -8.79 -5.49 18.70
CA ALA A 162 -8.66 -5.47 20.17
C ALA A 162 -9.58 -4.42 20.82
N ILE A 163 -9.73 -3.25 20.19
CA ILE A 163 -10.54 -2.15 20.70
C ILE A 163 -12.03 -2.36 20.41
N ARG A 164 -12.36 -2.92 19.24
CA ARG A 164 -13.74 -3.18 18.82
C ARG A 164 -14.31 -4.52 19.31
N GLY A 165 -13.50 -5.36 19.95
CA GLY A 165 -13.91 -6.65 20.49
C GLY A 165 -14.06 -7.75 19.43
N TYR A 166 -13.26 -7.71 18.37
CA TYR A 166 -13.21 -8.76 17.35
C TYR A 166 -12.05 -9.71 17.60
N ARG A 167 -12.28 -11.00 17.35
CA ARG A 167 -11.18 -11.96 17.23
C ARG A 167 -10.41 -11.68 15.95
N CYS A 168 -9.08 -11.75 15.99
CA CYS A 168 -8.23 -11.41 14.84
C CYS A 168 -7.23 -12.53 14.55
N ILE A 169 -7.18 -12.98 13.29
CA ILE A 169 -6.28 -14.02 12.80
C ILE A 169 -5.48 -13.44 11.62
N ILE A 170 -4.17 -13.36 11.78
CA ILE A 170 -3.26 -12.84 10.76
C ILE A 170 -2.52 -14.00 10.09
N VAL A 171 -2.66 -14.09 8.76
CA VAL A 171 -1.98 -15.09 7.94
C VAL A 171 -0.77 -14.44 7.27
N LEU A 172 0.44 -14.86 7.65
CA LEU A 172 1.68 -14.22 7.20
C LEU A 172 2.80 -15.22 6.87
N PRO A 173 3.66 -14.94 5.87
CA PRO A 173 4.79 -15.80 5.55
C PRO A 173 5.80 -15.97 6.71
N GLU A 174 6.51 -17.11 6.73
CA GLU A 174 7.53 -17.42 7.75
C GLU A 174 8.67 -16.41 7.82
N LYS A 175 9.09 -15.81 6.70
CA LYS A 175 10.19 -14.83 6.65
C LYS A 175 9.92 -13.52 7.40
N MET A 176 8.69 -13.27 7.84
CA MET A 176 8.36 -12.01 8.51
C MET A 176 9.02 -11.95 9.90
N SER A 177 9.51 -10.76 10.24
CA SER A 177 10.31 -10.44 11.41
C SER A 177 9.64 -10.86 12.74
N ARG A 178 10.47 -11.14 13.75
CA ARG A 178 9.98 -11.56 15.08
C ARG A 178 9.25 -10.43 15.78
N GLU A 179 9.76 -9.21 15.63
CA GLU A 179 9.19 -7.98 16.18
C GLU A 179 7.73 -7.81 15.78
N LYS A 180 7.37 -8.13 14.52
CA LYS A 180 5.98 -8.06 14.06
C LYS A 180 5.09 -9.10 14.73
N VAL A 181 5.61 -10.31 14.90
CA VAL A 181 4.88 -11.39 15.57
C VAL A 181 4.67 -11.10 17.05
N ASP A 182 5.65 -10.50 17.70
CA ASP A 182 5.55 -10.13 19.11
C ASP A 182 4.53 -9.00 19.31
N VAL A 183 4.54 -7.98 18.44
CA VAL A 183 3.50 -6.93 18.45
C VAL A 183 2.11 -7.50 18.18
N LEU A 184 1.96 -8.37 17.18
CA LEU A 184 0.67 -8.99 16.86
C LEU A 184 0.13 -9.82 18.03
N ARG A 185 0.97 -10.61 18.69
CA ARG A 185 0.59 -11.38 19.88
C ARG A 185 0.22 -10.48 21.05
N ALA A 186 0.97 -9.40 21.27
CA ALA A 186 0.66 -8.42 22.32
C ALA A 186 -0.70 -7.74 22.09
N LEU A 187 -1.10 -7.55 20.83
CA LEU A 187 -2.43 -7.05 20.45
C LEU A 187 -3.52 -8.13 20.48
N GLY A 188 -3.21 -9.36 20.89
CA GLY A 188 -4.17 -10.47 20.99
C GLY A 188 -4.52 -11.15 19.67
N ALA A 189 -3.74 -10.91 18.60
CA ALA A 189 -3.96 -11.58 17.33
C ALA A 189 -3.39 -13.00 17.33
N GLU A 190 -4.17 -13.92 16.76
CA GLU A 190 -3.71 -15.26 16.40
C GLU A 190 -2.90 -15.19 15.10
N ILE A 191 -1.87 -16.03 14.99
CA ILE A 191 -0.93 -15.98 13.88
C ILE A 191 -0.86 -17.34 13.20
N VAL A 192 -1.12 -17.35 11.90
CA VAL A 192 -0.93 -18.52 11.03
C VAL A 192 0.23 -18.23 10.09
N ARG A 193 1.25 -19.10 10.12
CA ARG A 193 2.43 -19.00 9.26
C ARG A 193 2.20 -19.78 7.96
N THR A 194 2.73 -19.27 6.85
CA THR A 194 2.75 -19.98 5.56
C THR A 194 4.16 -20.04 4.96
N PRO A 195 4.47 -21.07 4.14
CA PRO A 195 5.75 -21.16 3.46
C PRO A 195 6.03 -19.90 2.64
N THR A 196 7.24 -19.36 2.78
CA THR A 196 7.64 -18.12 2.07
C THR A 196 7.80 -18.35 0.56
N SER A 197 8.16 -19.56 0.16
CA SER A 197 8.35 -19.99 -1.24
C SER A 197 7.03 -20.22 -1.99
N ALA A 198 5.90 -20.28 -1.28
CA ALA A 198 4.60 -20.50 -1.91
C ALA A 198 4.24 -19.33 -2.83
N ARG A 199 3.95 -19.64 -4.11
CA ARG A 199 3.37 -18.68 -5.04
C ARG A 199 2.03 -18.18 -4.52
N TYR A 200 1.62 -16.98 -4.92
CA TYR A 200 0.39 -16.36 -4.42
C TYR A 200 -0.88 -17.17 -4.78
N ASP A 201 -0.85 -17.93 -5.87
CA ASP A 201 -1.91 -18.80 -6.39
C ASP A 201 -1.84 -20.25 -5.84
N SER A 202 -0.83 -20.58 -5.03
CA SER A 202 -0.70 -21.89 -4.39
C SER A 202 -1.74 -22.08 -3.28
N PRO A 203 -2.24 -23.31 -3.04
CA PRO A 203 -3.06 -23.65 -1.86
C PRO A 203 -2.39 -23.34 -0.51
N GLU A 204 -1.06 -23.27 -0.48
CA GLU A 204 -0.25 -22.98 0.70
C GLU A 204 0.08 -21.49 0.86
N SER A 205 -0.34 -20.66 -0.09
CA SER A 205 -0.12 -19.22 -0.01
C SER A 205 -0.90 -18.62 1.16
N HIS A 206 -0.35 -17.57 1.77
CA HIS A 206 -1.06 -16.78 2.78
C HIS A 206 -2.47 -16.34 2.35
N LEU A 207 -2.71 -16.08 1.05
CA LEU A 207 -4.04 -15.78 0.52
C LEU A 207 -4.97 -17.00 0.59
N SER A 208 -4.55 -18.13 0.02
CA SER A 208 -5.35 -19.36 -0.02
C SER A 208 -5.63 -19.92 1.37
N VAL A 209 -4.65 -19.83 2.27
CA VAL A 209 -4.82 -20.20 3.67
C VAL A 209 -5.83 -19.29 4.37
N ALA A 210 -5.79 -17.97 4.13
CA ALA A 210 -6.80 -17.06 4.67
C ALA A 210 -8.21 -17.40 4.14
N PHE A 211 -8.36 -17.69 2.84
CA PHE A 211 -9.64 -18.11 2.27
C PHE A 211 -10.17 -19.41 2.89
N ARG A 212 -9.29 -20.40 3.11
CA ARG A 212 -9.66 -21.65 3.78
C ARG A 212 -10.12 -21.41 5.23
N LEU A 213 -9.37 -20.62 6.00
CA LEU A 213 -9.74 -20.29 7.38
C LEU A 213 -11.08 -19.53 7.43
N CYS A 214 -11.33 -18.60 6.52
CA CYS A 214 -12.60 -17.89 6.45
C CYS A 214 -13.77 -18.84 6.17
N LYS A 215 -13.57 -19.84 5.31
CA LYS A 215 -14.56 -20.89 5.06
C LYS A 215 -14.81 -21.77 6.29
N GLU A 216 -13.79 -22.07 7.08
CA GLU A 216 -13.88 -23.02 8.21
C GLU A 216 -14.33 -22.38 9.52
N ILE A 217 -14.10 -21.07 9.72
CA ILE A 217 -14.36 -20.38 10.98
C ILE A 217 -15.69 -19.61 10.88
N PRO A 218 -16.71 -19.98 11.68
CA PRO A 218 -17.97 -19.22 11.75
C PRO A 218 -17.73 -17.74 12.07
N GLY A 219 -18.40 -16.84 11.35
CA GLY A 219 -18.20 -15.40 11.49
C GLY A 219 -16.89 -14.86 10.91
N GLY A 220 -16.12 -15.69 10.21
CA GLY A 220 -14.89 -15.29 9.51
C GLY A 220 -15.16 -14.24 8.43
N VAL A 221 -14.35 -13.18 8.41
CA VAL A 221 -14.41 -12.08 7.43
C VAL A 221 -13.00 -11.71 7.01
N ILE A 222 -12.78 -11.68 5.69
CA ILE A 222 -11.56 -11.14 5.09
C ILE A 222 -11.87 -9.74 4.55
N LEU A 223 -11.19 -8.74 5.11
CA LEU A 223 -11.38 -7.33 4.72
C LEU A 223 -10.68 -7.01 3.40
N ASP A 224 -9.61 -7.73 3.09
CA ASP A 224 -8.96 -7.79 1.79
C ASP A 224 -8.41 -6.44 1.31
N GLN A 225 -7.26 -6.08 1.89
CA GLN A 225 -6.51 -4.88 1.51
C GLN A 225 -6.15 -4.76 0.02
N TYR A 226 -6.18 -5.86 -0.76
CA TYR A 226 -5.80 -5.84 -2.17
C TYR A 226 -6.94 -5.44 -3.09
N ARG A 227 -8.18 -5.56 -2.61
CA ARG A 227 -9.40 -5.38 -3.42
C ARG A 227 -10.35 -4.33 -2.85
N THR A 228 -10.39 -4.16 -1.54
CA THR A 228 -11.38 -3.28 -0.90
C THR A 228 -11.12 -1.80 -1.23
N PRO A 229 -12.16 -1.02 -1.60
CA PRO A 229 -12.05 0.43 -1.77
C PRO A 229 -11.58 1.14 -0.50
N GLY A 230 -11.81 0.56 0.69
CA GLY A 230 -11.42 1.16 1.97
C GLY A 230 -9.93 1.47 2.08
N ASN A 231 -9.07 0.66 1.45
CA ASN A 231 -7.63 0.91 1.42
C ASN A 231 -7.28 2.20 0.65
N PRO A 232 -7.50 2.30 -0.67
CA PRO A 232 -7.18 3.52 -1.41
C PRO A 232 -7.99 4.73 -0.89
N LEU A 233 -9.26 4.57 -0.51
CA LEU A 233 -10.07 5.70 -0.02
C LEU A 233 -9.58 6.27 1.31
N ALA A 234 -8.97 5.48 2.19
CA ALA A 234 -8.32 6.01 3.39
C ALA A 234 -7.30 7.10 3.02
N HIS A 235 -6.50 6.86 2.00
CA HIS A 235 -5.48 7.81 1.56
C HIS A 235 -6.04 9.01 0.80
N TYR A 236 -7.10 8.83 0.02
CA TYR A 236 -7.77 9.93 -0.69
C TYR A 236 -8.38 10.95 0.26
N TYR A 237 -9.07 10.49 1.31
CA TYR A 237 -9.80 11.34 2.24
C TYR A 237 -8.97 11.82 3.44
N THR A 238 -7.81 11.20 3.71
CA THR A 238 -6.97 11.60 4.85
C THR A 238 -5.56 11.96 4.42
N THR A 239 -4.73 10.99 4.04
CA THR A 239 -3.31 11.21 3.73
C THR A 239 -3.09 12.34 2.72
N ALA A 240 -3.87 12.38 1.64
CA ALA A 240 -3.75 13.42 0.61
C ALA A 240 -4.24 14.78 1.07
N GLU A 241 -5.38 14.84 1.77
CA GLU A 241 -5.92 16.08 2.35
C GLU A 241 -4.97 16.66 3.40
N GLU A 242 -4.36 15.82 4.24
CA GLU A 242 -3.33 16.24 5.20
C GLU A 242 -2.12 16.84 4.50
N THR A 243 -1.62 16.19 3.44
CA THR A 243 -0.49 16.71 2.65
C THR A 243 -0.83 18.05 2.01
N LEU A 244 -2.03 18.18 1.43
CA LEU A 244 -2.47 19.44 0.82
C LEU A 244 -2.60 20.56 1.87
N GLU A 245 -3.21 20.28 3.03
CA GLU A 245 -3.33 21.25 4.11
C GLU A 245 -1.97 21.69 4.65
N GLN A 246 -1.10 20.72 5.00
CA GLN A 246 0.20 20.98 5.61
C GLN A 246 1.16 21.73 4.69
N CYS A 247 1.03 21.56 3.37
CA CYS A 247 1.83 22.25 2.37
C CYS A 247 1.13 23.51 1.82
N GLY A 248 0.00 23.94 2.37
CA GLY A 248 -0.75 25.11 1.87
C GLY A 248 -1.15 25.01 0.39
N ALA A 249 -1.46 23.78 -0.06
CA ALA A 249 -1.72 23.43 -1.45
C ALA A 249 -0.60 23.84 -2.43
N ASN A 250 0.66 23.85 -1.97
CA ASN A 250 1.83 24.12 -2.79
C ASN A 250 2.77 22.91 -2.79
N VAL A 251 2.49 21.95 -3.68
CA VAL A 251 3.28 20.71 -3.82
C VAL A 251 3.62 20.50 -5.28
N GLY A 252 4.92 20.53 -5.60
CA GLY A 252 5.41 20.31 -6.96
C GLY A 252 5.66 18.84 -7.31
N MET A 253 5.95 18.01 -6.31
CA MET A 253 6.23 16.58 -6.50
C MET A 253 5.87 15.76 -5.26
N VAL A 254 5.34 14.56 -5.45
CA VAL A 254 5.14 13.56 -4.40
C VAL A 254 5.79 12.24 -4.81
N VAL A 255 6.64 11.71 -3.94
CA VAL A 255 7.39 10.46 -4.16
C VAL A 255 6.86 9.39 -3.22
N MET A 256 6.43 8.23 -3.73
CA MET A 256 5.79 7.18 -2.92
C MET A 256 6.19 5.78 -3.36
N SER A 257 6.44 4.91 -2.39
CA SER A 257 6.65 3.48 -2.60
C SER A 257 5.33 2.75 -2.86
N ALA A 258 5.38 1.73 -3.71
CA ALA A 258 4.23 0.90 -4.04
C ALA A 258 4.30 -0.48 -3.38
N ALA A 259 3.23 -0.84 -2.67
CA ALA A 259 2.95 -2.21 -2.23
C ALA A 259 1.57 -2.62 -2.74
N THR A 260 0.54 -2.67 -1.89
CA THR A 260 -0.85 -2.93 -2.32
C THR A 260 -1.34 -1.95 -3.39
N GLY A 261 -0.78 -0.74 -3.43
CA GLY A 261 -1.10 0.28 -4.42
C GLY A 261 -2.07 1.34 -3.92
N GLY A 262 -2.72 1.15 -2.77
CA GLY A 262 -3.73 2.10 -2.28
C GLY A 262 -3.22 3.54 -2.11
N THR A 263 -2.03 3.71 -1.52
CA THR A 263 -1.40 5.03 -1.33
C THR A 263 -1.06 5.70 -2.65
N ILE A 264 -0.28 5.01 -3.51
CA ILE A 264 0.15 5.52 -4.81
C ILE A 264 -1.00 5.67 -5.82
N THR A 265 -2.18 5.08 -5.58
CA THR A 265 -3.34 5.27 -6.45
C THR A 265 -4.18 6.46 -6.02
N ASN A 266 -4.51 6.57 -4.74
CA ASN A 266 -5.52 7.54 -4.31
C ASN A 266 -4.95 8.85 -3.73
N VAL A 267 -3.69 8.88 -3.29
CA VAL A 267 -3.02 10.16 -3.01
C VAL A 267 -2.92 11.01 -4.28
N PRO A 268 -2.45 10.46 -5.43
CA PRO A 268 -2.38 11.22 -6.68
C PRO A 268 -3.73 11.69 -7.19
N ARG A 269 -4.80 10.87 -7.07
CA ARG A 269 -6.15 11.30 -7.48
C ARG A 269 -6.56 12.60 -6.82
N LYS A 270 -6.45 12.67 -5.49
CA LYS A 270 -6.81 13.86 -4.72
C LYS A 270 -5.88 15.03 -5.03
N ILE A 271 -4.57 14.77 -5.13
CA ILE A 271 -3.59 15.81 -5.42
C ILE A 271 -3.82 16.38 -6.83
N LYS A 272 -3.96 15.56 -7.87
CA LYS A 272 -4.19 16.02 -9.26
C LYS A 272 -5.55 16.72 -9.44
N GLU A 273 -6.56 16.40 -8.64
CA GLU A 273 -7.83 17.17 -8.60
C GLU A 273 -7.63 18.62 -8.17
N LYS A 274 -6.59 18.93 -7.39
CA LYS A 274 -6.29 20.26 -6.85
C LYS A 274 -5.08 20.94 -7.51
N LEU A 275 -4.07 20.14 -7.84
CA LEU A 275 -2.76 20.50 -8.35
C LEU A 275 -2.44 19.59 -9.55
N PRO A 276 -3.04 19.85 -10.73
CA PRO A 276 -2.90 18.98 -11.91
C PRO A 276 -1.44 18.83 -12.37
N ASP A 277 -0.61 19.85 -12.14
CA ASP A 277 0.80 19.88 -12.53
C ASP A 277 1.75 19.21 -11.52
N CYS A 278 1.26 18.81 -10.34
CA CYS A 278 2.08 18.12 -9.35
C CYS A 278 2.61 16.79 -9.92
N LYS A 279 3.92 16.56 -9.88
CA LYS A 279 4.56 15.33 -10.34
C LYS A 279 4.36 14.18 -9.35
N ILE A 280 4.08 12.99 -9.84
CA ILE A 280 3.84 11.79 -9.03
C ILE A 280 4.87 10.74 -9.38
N ILE A 281 5.76 10.43 -8.43
CA ILE A 281 6.85 9.49 -8.63
C ILE A 281 6.59 8.22 -7.83
N GLY A 282 6.54 7.09 -8.52
CA GLY A 282 6.41 5.77 -7.91
C GLY A 282 7.77 5.12 -7.67
N VAL A 283 8.00 4.56 -6.48
CA VAL A 283 9.20 3.80 -6.17
C VAL A 283 8.85 2.33 -5.99
N HIS A 284 9.62 1.45 -6.62
CA HIS A 284 9.46 0.00 -6.49
C HIS A 284 10.83 -0.70 -6.39
N ARG A 285 10.81 -1.94 -5.88
CA ARG A 285 11.98 -2.83 -5.91
C ARG A 285 12.16 -3.37 -7.32
N GLN A 286 13.40 -3.47 -7.79
CA GLN A 286 13.73 -4.02 -9.11
C GLN A 286 13.16 -5.44 -9.33
N GLU A 287 13.09 -6.22 -8.26
CA GLU A 287 12.54 -7.58 -8.16
C GLU A 287 11.01 -7.67 -8.39
N SER A 288 10.29 -6.54 -8.29
CA SER A 288 8.83 -6.52 -8.31
C SER A 288 8.29 -6.17 -9.68
N ILE A 289 7.29 -6.94 -10.15
CA ILE A 289 6.55 -6.70 -11.40
C ILE A 289 5.67 -5.44 -11.36
N LEU A 290 5.79 -4.62 -10.32
CA LEU A 290 4.95 -3.46 -10.13
C LEU A 290 5.26 -2.38 -11.17
N ALA A 291 6.50 -2.17 -11.59
CA ALA A 291 6.81 -1.08 -12.53
C ALA A 291 6.83 -1.45 -14.01
N VAL A 292 7.18 -2.69 -14.34
CA VAL A 292 7.29 -3.12 -15.73
C VAL A 292 6.01 -3.88 -16.07
N GLY A 293 5.39 -3.58 -17.22
CA GLY A 293 4.36 -4.43 -17.78
C GLY A 293 4.82 -5.90 -17.80
N ALA A 294 3.86 -6.83 -17.80
CA ALA A 294 4.12 -8.28 -17.77
C ALA A 294 4.90 -8.82 -19.01
N ASP A 295 5.38 -7.94 -19.89
CA ASP A 295 5.89 -8.26 -21.22
C ASP A 295 7.42 -8.43 -21.30
N LYS A 296 8.15 -8.28 -20.18
CA LYS A 296 9.55 -8.75 -20.09
C LYS A 296 9.58 -10.06 -19.30
N ALA A 297 9.91 -11.14 -20.01
CA ALA A 297 10.05 -12.48 -19.45
C ALA A 297 10.90 -12.44 -18.16
N TYR A 298 10.29 -12.88 -17.07
CA TYR A 298 10.93 -13.02 -15.78
C TYR A 298 11.89 -14.22 -15.84
N ASP A 299 13.18 -14.01 -15.53
CA ASP A 299 14.08 -15.13 -15.26
C ASP A 299 13.74 -15.67 -13.86
N ASN A 300 13.21 -16.89 -13.80
CA ASN A 300 12.76 -17.57 -12.58
C ASN A 300 13.89 -17.91 -11.58
N ARG A 301 15.06 -17.28 -11.69
CA ARG A 301 16.26 -17.58 -10.91
C ARG A 301 16.55 -16.61 -9.78
N VAL A 302 15.71 -15.59 -9.53
CA VAL A 302 16.03 -14.61 -8.50
C VAL A 302 15.70 -15.11 -7.10
N THR A 303 16.76 -15.27 -6.32
CA THR A 303 16.77 -15.74 -4.93
C THR A 303 16.20 -14.66 -4.01
N MET A 304 15.25 -15.03 -3.15
CA MET A 304 14.57 -14.09 -2.24
C MET A 304 15.48 -13.64 -1.07
N TYR A 305 15.64 -12.32 -0.88
CA TYR A 305 16.44 -11.73 0.20
C TYR A 305 15.64 -10.83 1.19
N HIS A 306 16.30 -10.49 2.30
CA HIS A 306 15.87 -10.17 3.68
C HIS A 306 14.99 -8.94 4.00
N TYR A 307 14.40 -8.20 3.06
CA TYR A 307 13.68 -6.95 3.41
C TYR A 307 12.16 -7.07 3.35
N LEU A 308 11.49 -6.66 4.44
CA LEU A 308 10.05 -6.75 4.62
C LEU A 308 9.28 -5.72 3.77
N CYS A 309 8.16 -6.17 3.19
CA CYS A 309 7.02 -5.40 2.66
C CYS A 309 6.96 -4.93 1.19
N PHE A 310 7.93 -5.21 0.30
CA PHE A 310 7.94 -4.55 -1.04
C PHE A 310 8.03 -5.43 -2.29
N VAL A 311 7.82 -6.75 -2.18
CA VAL A 311 7.79 -7.62 -3.38
C VAL A 311 6.42 -8.25 -3.51
N LEU A 312 5.62 -7.72 -4.44
CA LEU A 312 4.42 -8.39 -4.93
C LEU A 312 4.73 -9.07 -6.27
N LEU A 313 4.23 -10.30 -6.39
CA LEU A 313 4.29 -11.13 -7.60
C LEU A 313 3.03 -10.99 -8.48
N PHE A 314 2.13 -10.07 -8.13
CA PHE A 314 0.89 -9.76 -8.86
C PHE A 314 0.60 -8.25 -8.80
N ILE A 315 -0.31 -7.76 -9.65
CA ILE A 315 -0.78 -6.37 -9.64
C ILE A 315 -2.10 -6.31 -8.87
N PRO A 316 -2.18 -5.66 -7.69
CA PRO A 316 -3.42 -5.64 -6.91
C PRO A 316 -4.56 -4.88 -7.61
N THR A 317 -5.80 -5.30 -7.36
CA THR A 317 -7.02 -4.64 -7.88
C THR A 317 -7.09 -3.16 -7.51
N VAL A 318 -6.70 -2.78 -6.28
CA VAL A 318 -6.74 -1.38 -5.82
C VAL A 318 -5.71 -0.48 -6.50
N ARG A 319 -4.82 -1.03 -7.32
CA ARG A 319 -3.75 -0.27 -7.97
C ARG A 319 -4.13 0.19 -9.37
N GLU A 320 -4.01 1.48 -9.60
CA GLU A 320 -4.06 2.10 -10.92
C GLU A 320 -2.73 2.79 -11.27
N ARG A 321 -2.35 2.71 -12.55
CA ARG A 321 -1.03 3.15 -13.06
C ARG A 321 -1.08 4.48 -13.79
N GLU A 322 -2.26 4.92 -14.23
CA GLU A 322 -2.43 6.03 -15.18
C GLU A 322 -2.04 7.40 -14.60
N LEU A 323 -1.91 7.53 -13.28
CA LEU A 323 -1.55 8.79 -12.60
C LEU A 323 -0.12 8.82 -12.07
N VAL A 324 0.69 7.78 -12.33
CA VAL A 324 2.10 7.79 -11.96
C VAL A 324 2.89 8.30 -13.15
N ASP A 325 3.50 9.46 -13.00
CA ASP A 325 4.22 10.15 -14.08
C ASP A 325 5.55 9.45 -14.40
N ASP A 326 6.21 8.86 -13.39
CA ASP A 326 7.46 8.11 -13.57
C ASP A 326 7.69 7.03 -12.48
N PHE A 327 8.51 6.02 -12.79
CA PHE A 327 8.91 4.96 -11.86
C PHE A 327 10.43 4.90 -11.65
N GLY A 328 10.84 5.03 -10.38
CA GLY A 328 12.19 4.72 -9.93
C GLY A 328 12.31 3.27 -9.43
N SER A 329 13.34 2.56 -9.88
CA SER A 329 13.69 1.22 -9.38
C SER A 329 14.85 1.29 -8.36
N CYS A 330 14.79 0.47 -7.32
CA CYS A 330 15.83 0.42 -6.28
C CYS A 330 16.42 -1.01 -6.14
N PRO A 331 17.77 -1.15 -6.09
CA PRO A 331 18.45 -2.45 -5.95
C PRO A 331 18.30 -3.05 -4.54
N THR A 332 18.59 -4.35 -4.43
CA THR A 332 18.27 -5.16 -3.24
C THR A 332 18.98 -4.74 -1.96
N ASN A 333 20.17 -4.13 -2.09
CA ASN A 333 21.02 -3.64 -1.00
C ASN A 333 20.73 -2.18 -0.59
N SER A 334 19.76 -1.55 -1.25
CA SER A 334 19.27 -0.22 -0.92
C SER A 334 17.84 -0.35 -0.41
N SER A 335 17.62 0.04 0.84
CA SER A 335 16.32 0.01 1.48
C SER A 335 15.75 1.44 1.44
N ILE A 336 14.58 1.57 0.80
CA ILE A 336 13.91 2.85 0.56
C ILE A 336 12.44 2.64 0.94
N SER A 337 12.10 2.93 2.20
CA SER A 337 10.72 3.03 2.67
C SER A 337 10.20 4.44 2.42
N CYS A 338 9.75 4.79 1.22
CA CYS A 338 9.46 6.21 0.92
C CYS A 338 8.00 6.56 0.78
N LEU A 339 7.58 7.56 1.57
CA LEU A 339 6.98 8.78 1.05
C LEU A 339 7.99 9.96 0.95
N VAL A 340 9.29 9.72 1.22
CA VAL A 340 10.51 10.45 0.81
C VAL A 340 11.71 9.75 1.51
N VAL A 341 12.89 9.80 0.87
CA VAL A 341 14.11 8.97 1.05
C VAL A 341 14.48 8.62 2.51
N VAL A 342 14.61 7.32 2.80
CA VAL A 342 15.12 6.81 4.07
C VAL A 342 16.63 7.06 4.14
N TYR A 343 17.04 7.87 5.10
CA TYR A 343 18.38 7.75 5.65
C TYR A 343 18.29 7.54 7.17
N SER A 344 19.36 6.99 7.72
CA SER A 344 19.53 6.67 9.14
C SER A 344 19.15 7.83 10.08
N TYR A 345 18.85 7.50 11.34
CA TYR A 345 18.63 8.48 12.41
C TYR A 345 19.70 9.59 12.43
N SER A 346 20.97 9.27 12.13
CA SER A 346 22.07 10.25 12.12
C SER A 346 21.95 11.36 11.06
N THR A 347 21.22 11.13 9.97
CA THR A 347 21.16 12.03 8.81
C THR A 347 19.79 12.66 8.61
N ALA A 348 18.72 12.00 9.03
CA ALA A 348 17.36 12.54 8.91
C ALA A 348 16.70 12.87 10.25
N ASP A 349 17.34 12.56 11.39
CA ASP A 349 16.78 12.69 12.74
C ASP A 349 15.41 11.97 12.89
N MET A 350 15.19 10.92 12.09
CA MET A 350 13.94 10.14 12.00
C MET A 350 14.19 8.66 12.30
N LEU A 351 13.39 8.09 13.22
CA LEU A 351 13.34 6.66 13.50
C LEU A 351 12.39 5.96 12.52
N CYS A 352 12.77 5.93 11.24
CA CYS A 352 12.04 5.20 10.21
C CYS A 352 12.78 3.90 9.83
N SER A 353 12.04 2.95 9.25
CA SER A 353 12.63 1.68 8.82
C SER A 353 13.66 1.91 7.71
N ALA A 354 14.91 1.54 8.01
CA ALA A 354 16.05 1.55 7.09
C ALA A 354 15.70 0.85 5.78
#